data_AF-I8WDP3-F1
#
_entry.id   AF-I8WDP3-F1
#
_cell.length_a   1.000
_cell.length_b   1.000
_cell.length_c   1.000
_cell.angle_alpha   90.00
_cell.angle_beta   90.00
_cell.angle_gamma   90.00
#
_symmetry.space_group_name_H-M   'P 1'
#
loop_
_entity.id
_entity.type
_entity.pdbx_description
1 polymer ?
#
loop_
_entity_poly.entity_id
_entity_poly.type
_entity_poly.pdbx_seq_one_letter_code
_entity_poly.pdbx_strand_id
1 'polypeptide(L)'
;MKKAILLSLLFVACVFTASAQKFALIDMEYILKNIPAYEQANTQLNQASQQYQSEVEAKAKEAETLYKEYQKASASLSAAQKTQREEAIVAKEKEAAELRKKYFGPEGEMAKKQEALIAPIQDKIYEAVKQISEQKGYAAVVDRGSAQSIIFASPSIDISNEVLSRLGYSN
;
A
#
# COMPACT_ATOMS: atom_id res chain seq x y z
N MET A 1 26.98 59.46 -19.10
CA MET A 1 26.07 59.32 -17.94
C MET A 1 24.80 58.53 -18.27
N LYS A 2 23.95 58.97 -19.21
CA LYS A 2 22.70 58.25 -19.57
C LYS A 2 22.91 56.78 -19.99
N LYS A 3 23.97 56.48 -20.76
CA LYS A 3 24.32 55.10 -21.18
C LYS A 3 24.80 54.22 -20.02
N ALA A 4 25.50 54.79 -19.03
CA ALA A 4 25.96 54.06 -17.85
C ALA A 4 24.80 53.73 -16.89
N ILE A 5 23.84 54.65 -16.75
CA ILE A 5 22.61 54.45 -15.97
C ILE A 5 21.74 53.37 -16.63
N LEU A 6 21.62 53.39 -17.97
CA LEU A 6 20.88 52.35 -18.69
C LEU A 6 21.51 50.97 -18.53
N LEU A 7 22.85 50.89 -18.57
CA LEU A 7 23.59 49.64 -18.39
C LEU A 7 23.47 49.09 -16.96
N SER A 8 23.47 49.96 -15.94
CA SER A 8 23.24 49.55 -14.55
C SER A 8 21.82 49.08 -14.30
N LEU A 9 20.81 49.74 -14.90
CA LEU A 9 19.41 49.30 -14.83
C LEU A 9 19.19 47.94 -15.52
N LEU A 10 19.85 47.72 -16.65
CA LEU A 10 19.80 46.43 -17.35
C LEU A 10 20.47 45.31 -16.53
N PHE A 11 21.58 45.61 -15.85
CA PHE A 11 22.26 44.64 -14.97
C PHE A 11 21.41 44.28 -13.76
N VAL A 12 20.74 45.24 -13.14
CA VAL A 12 19.80 45.01 -12.02
C VAL A 12 18.58 44.18 -12.47
N ALA A 13 18.06 44.43 -13.68
CA ALA A 13 16.95 43.65 -14.23
C ALA A 13 17.30 42.16 -14.47
N CYS A 14 18.55 41.87 -14.85
CA CYS A 14 19.03 40.49 -15.06
C CYS A 14 19.23 39.69 -13.76
N VAL A 15 19.38 40.35 -12.59
CA VAL A 15 19.60 39.64 -11.31
C VAL A 15 18.31 39.04 -10.76
N PHE A 16 17.13 39.56 -11.13
CA PHE A 16 15.83 39.10 -10.61
C PHE A 16 15.22 37.91 -11.37
N THR A 17 15.85 37.41 -12.43
CA THR A 17 15.27 36.34 -13.27
C THR A 17 15.69 34.92 -12.86
N ALA A 18 16.52 34.76 -11.82
CA ALA A 18 16.94 33.45 -11.35
C ALA A 18 15.92 32.87 -10.33
N SER A 19 14.86 32.23 -10.82
CA SER A 19 13.99 31.39 -9.98
C SER A 19 14.44 29.94 -10.09
N ALA A 20 15.09 29.42 -9.05
CA ALA A 20 15.41 28.00 -8.97
C ALA A 20 14.17 27.23 -8.51
N GLN A 21 13.79 26.18 -9.24
CA GLN A 21 12.72 25.28 -8.81
C GLN A 21 13.13 24.61 -7.50
N LYS A 22 12.26 24.69 -6.49
CA LYS A 22 12.49 24.04 -5.20
C LYS A 22 11.88 22.65 -5.23
N PHE A 23 12.65 21.66 -4.80
CA PHE A 23 12.19 20.28 -4.65
C PHE A 23 12.27 19.89 -3.18
N ALA A 24 11.36 19.04 -2.74
CA ALA A 24 11.42 18.43 -1.41
C ALA A 24 11.40 16.91 -1.53
N LEU A 25 11.78 16.26 -0.43
CA LEU A 25 11.71 14.83 -0.26
C LEU A 25 10.87 14.46 0.95
N ILE A 26 10.25 13.30 0.87
CA ILE A 26 9.66 12.63 2.02
C ILE A 26 10.18 11.20 2.08
N ASP A 27 10.03 10.61 3.25
CA ASP A 27 10.13 9.19 3.49
C ASP A 27 8.75 8.67 3.88
N MET A 28 8.04 8.09 2.91
CA MET A 28 6.71 7.57 3.14
C MET A 28 6.72 6.42 4.16
N GLU A 29 7.75 5.57 4.15
CA GLU A 29 7.86 4.45 5.09
C GLU A 29 8.03 4.97 6.53
N TYR A 30 8.90 5.96 6.73
CA TYR A 30 9.09 6.62 8.02
C TYR A 30 7.81 7.33 8.47
N ILE A 31 7.15 8.09 7.61
CA ILE A 31 5.89 8.79 7.95
C ILE A 31 4.83 7.77 8.40
N LEU A 32 4.57 6.73 7.62
CA LEU A 32 3.57 5.72 7.93
C LEU A 32 3.87 5.00 9.25
N LYS A 33 5.13 4.64 9.52
CA LYS A 33 5.55 4.00 10.78
C LYS A 33 5.29 4.84 12.02
N ASN A 34 5.21 6.16 11.89
CA ASN A 34 4.93 7.08 13.01
C ASN A 34 3.45 7.46 13.14
N ILE A 35 2.55 6.84 12.35
CA ILE A 35 1.10 7.09 12.42
C ILE A 35 0.42 5.92 13.14
N PRO A 36 -0.14 6.10 14.35
CA PRO A 36 -0.81 5.01 15.09
C PRO A 36 -1.95 4.34 14.32
N ALA A 37 -2.68 5.09 13.49
CA ALA A 37 -3.74 4.54 12.66
C ALA A 37 -3.21 3.52 11.63
N TYR A 38 -1.96 3.68 11.16
CA TYR A 38 -1.32 2.73 10.25
C TYR A 38 -0.96 1.42 10.95
N GLU A 39 -0.46 1.48 12.18
CA GLU A 39 -0.22 0.29 13.00
C GLU A 39 -1.52 -0.47 13.29
N GLN A 40 -2.59 0.25 13.62
CA GLN A 40 -3.92 -0.34 13.82
C GLN A 40 -4.45 -0.98 12.53
N ALA A 41 -4.29 -0.33 11.38
CA ALA A 41 -4.66 -0.88 10.08
C ALA A 41 -3.90 -2.19 9.79
N ASN A 42 -2.59 -2.22 10.00
CA ASN A 42 -1.77 -3.43 9.83
C ASN A 42 -2.22 -4.56 10.76
N THR A 43 -2.58 -4.24 12.01
CA THR A 43 -3.11 -5.23 12.95
C THR A 43 -4.43 -5.83 12.45
N GLN A 44 -5.36 -5.00 11.97
CA GLN A 44 -6.64 -5.45 11.42
C GLN A 44 -6.47 -6.27 10.14
N LEU A 45 -5.50 -5.91 9.28
CA LEU A 45 -5.17 -6.65 8.07
C LEU A 45 -4.57 -8.02 8.40
N ASN A 46 -3.66 -8.10 9.37
CA ASN A 46 -3.07 -9.35 9.82
C ASN A 46 -4.14 -10.29 10.41
N GLN A 47 -5.03 -9.76 11.25
CA GLN A 47 -6.16 -10.54 11.80
C GLN A 47 -7.08 -11.05 10.70
N ALA A 48 -7.45 -10.20 9.73
CA ALA A 48 -8.28 -10.61 8.60
C ALA A 48 -7.60 -11.69 7.74
N SER A 49 -6.31 -11.53 7.45
CA SER A 49 -5.54 -12.51 6.68
C SER A 49 -5.50 -13.87 7.39
N GLN A 50 -5.28 -13.89 8.71
CA GLN A 50 -5.28 -15.13 9.48
C GLN A 50 -6.67 -15.79 9.50
N GLN A 51 -7.71 -14.99 9.67
CA GLN A 51 -9.09 -15.47 9.62
C GLN A 51 -9.41 -16.10 8.25
N TYR A 52 -9.16 -15.37 7.16
CA TYR A 52 -9.43 -15.84 5.80
C TYR A 52 -8.61 -17.09 5.45
N GLN A 53 -7.35 -17.15 5.89
CA GLN A 53 -6.50 -18.33 5.72
C GLN A 53 -7.10 -19.54 6.45
N SER A 54 -7.51 -19.37 7.71
CA SER A 54 -8.14 -20.43 8.51
C SER A 54 -9.44 -20.95 7.87
N GLU A 55 -10.28 -20.06 7.34
CA GLU A 55 -11.53 -20.44 6.67
C GLU A 55 -11.27 -21.23 5.37
N VAL A 56 -10.26 -20.85 4.59
CA VAL A 56 -9.84 -21.59 3.39
C VAL A 56 -9.27 -22.95 3.76
N GLU A 57 -8.41 -23.02 4.78
CA GLU A 57 -7.82 -24.26 5.27
C GLU A 57 -8.87 -25.23 5.82
N ALA A 58 -9.88 -24.72 6.52
CA ALA A 58 -11.00 -25.53 7.00
C ALA A 58 -11.72 -26.22 5.84
N LYS A 59 -11.99 -25.51 4.75
CA LYS A 59 -12.61 -26.08 3.54
C LYS A 59 -11.71 -27.07 2.81
N ALA A 60 -10.41 -26.79 2.71
CA ALA A 60 -9.46 -27.73 2.14
C ALA A 60 -9.37 -29.03 2.97
N LYS A 61 -9.46 -28.92 4.30
CA LYS A 61 -9.44 -30.07 5.21
C LYS A 61 -10.71 -30.93 5.13
N GLU A 62 -11.87 -30.32 4.85
CA GLU A 62 -13.09 -31.06 4.51
C GLU A 62 -12.86 -31.96 3.28
N ALA A 63 -12.30 -31.41 2.19
CA ALA A 63 -11.97 -32.17 0.98
C ALA A 63 -10.95 -33.29 1.25
N GLU A 64 -9.89 -33.00 2.00
CA GLU A 64 -8.87 -33.98 2.39
C GLU A 64 -9.49 -35.14 3.19
N THR A 65 -10.44 -34.84 4.07
CA THR A 65 -11.15 -35.85 4.87
C THR A 65 -11.98 -36.77 3.97
N LEU A 66 -12.77 -36.21 3.04
CA LEU A 66 -13.53 -36.99 2.06
C LEU A 66 -12.63 -37.89 1.21
N TYR A 67 -11.46 -37.38 0.81
CA TYR A 67 -10.49 -38.15 0.05
C TYR A 67 -9.91 -39.32 0.85
N LYS A 68 -9.55 -39.09 2.13
CA LYS A 68 -9.08 -40.16 3.03
C LYS A 68 -10.14 -41.22 3.29
N GLU A 69 -11.41 -40.82 3.45
CA GLU A 69 -12.53 -41.75 3.59
C GLU A 69 -12.74 -42.58 2.32
N TYR A 70 -12.70 -41.93 1.16
CA TYR A 70 -12.79 -42.60 -0.14
C TYR A 70 -11.71 -43.66 -0.30
N GLN A 71 -10.44 -43.33 -0.01
CA GLN A 71 -9.33 -44.29 -0.10
C GLN A 71 -9.56 -45.53 0.77
N LYS A 72 -10.01 -45.35 2.02
CA LYS A 72 -10.28 -46.46 2.94
C LYS A 72 -11.42 -47.37 2.47
N ALA A 73 -12.44 -46.79 1.83
CA ALA A 73 -13.63 -47.51 1.39
C ALA A 73 -13.54 -48.03 -0.06
N SER A 74 -12.61 -47.54 -0.89
CA SER A 74 -12.66 -47.72 -2.35
C SER A 74 -12.74 -49.19 -2.82
N ALA A 75 -12.14 -50.13 -2.08
CA ALA A 75 -12.19 -51.55 -2.42
C ALA A 75 -13.60 -52.17 -2.30
N SER A 76 -14.49 -51.61 -1.47
CA SER A 76 -15.85 -52.10 -1.25
C SER A 76 -16.93 -51.32 -1.98
N LEU A 77 -16.57 -50.23 -2.70
CA LEU A 77 -17.51 -49.38 -3.41
C LEU A 77 -17.79 -49.89 -4.84
N SER A 78 -19.05 -49.80 -5.26
CA SER A 78 -19.44 -49.93 -6.67
C SER A 78 -18.92 -48.76 -7.50
N ALA A 79 -18.87 -48.91 -8.83
CA ALA A 79 -18.45 -47.85 -9.74
C ALA A 79 -19.25 -46.55 -9.55
N ALA A 80 -20.59 -46.64 -9.44
CA ALA A 80 -21.44 -45.47 -9.22
C ALA A 80 -21.15 -44.74 -7.90
N GLN A 81 -20.87 -45.49 -6.82
CA GLN A 81 -20.51 -44.91 -5.53
C GLN A 81 -19.12 -44.25 -5.56
N LYS A 82 -18.17 -44.80 -6.33
CA LYS A 82 -16.86 -44.17 -6.53
C LYS A 82 -17.00 -42.83 -7.22
N THR A 83 -17.71 -42.77 -8.34
CA THR A 83 -17.97 -41.53 -9.07
C THR A 83 -18.63 -40.47 -8.17
N GLN A 84 -19.65 -40.84 -7.40
CA GLN A 84 -20.30 -39.90 -6.48
C GLN A 84 -19.34 -39.33 -5.41
N ARG A 85 -18.45 -40.16 -4.88
CA ARG A 85 -17.45 -39.74 -3.87
C ARG A 85 -16.39 -38.84 -4.49
N GLU A 86 -15.93 -39.16 -5.69
CA GLU A 86 -14.98 -38.35 -6.46
C GLU A 86 -15.57 -36.98 -6.78
N GLU A 87 -16.81 -36.91 -7.25
CA GLU A 87 -17.52 -35.65 -7.51
C GLU A 87 -17.66 -34.79 -6.24
N ALA A 88 -17.96 -35.41 -5.09
CA ALA A 88 -18.06 -34.71 -3.81
C ALA A 88 -16.71 -34.12 -3.36
N ILE A 89 -15.61 -34.85 -3.58
CA ILE A 89 -14.24 -34.36 -3.30
C ILE A 89 -13.93 -33.16 -4.20
N VAL A 90 -14.13 -33.30 -5.51
CA VAL A 90 -13.87 -32.23 -6.49
C VAL A 90 -14.73 -30.99 -6.20
N ALA A 91 -16.00 -31.18 -5.83
CA ALA A 91 -16.87 -30.08 -5.43
C ALA A 91 -16.31 -29.32 -4.21
N LYS A 92 -15.80 -30.03 -3.20
CA LYS A 92 -15.20 -29.41 -2.01
C LYS A 92 -13.87 -28.72 -2.29
N GLU A 93 -13.03 -29.29 -3.15
CA GLU A 93 -11.81 -28.62 -3.61
C GLU A 93 -12.14 -27.32 -4.36
N LYS A 94 -13.18 -27.35 -5.20
CA LYS A 94 -13.66 -26.17 -5.91
C LYS A 94 -14.19 -25.09 -4.94
N GLU A 95 -14.98 -25.46 -3.93
CA GLU A 95 -15.42 -24.53 -2.88
C GLU A 95 -14.24 -23.85 -2.19
N ALA A 96 -13.19 -24.60 -1.83
CA ALA A 96 -12.00 -24.05 -1.19
C ALA A 96 -11.24 -23.08 -2.14
N ALA A 97 -11.12 -23.43 -3.42
CA ALA A 97 -10.48 -22.59 -4.42
C ALA A 97 -11.27 -21.28 -4.68
N GLU A 98 -12.59 -21.37 -4.77
CA GLU A 98 -13.48 -20.21 -4.92
C GLU A 98 -13.41 -19.29 -3.69
N LEU A 99 -13.40 -19.86 -2.48
CA LEU A 99 -13.25 -19.10 -1.25
C LEU A 99 -11.89 -18.39 -1.18
N ARG A 100 -10.81 -19.10 -1.55
CA ARG A 100 -9.48 -18.51 -1.64
C ARG A 100 -9.44 -17.35 -2.63
N LYS A 101 -10.07 -17.51 -3.80
CA LYS A 101 -10.19 -16.44 -4.81
C LYS A 101 -11.01 -15.26 -4.30
N LYS A 102 -12.10 -15.51 -3.57
CA LYS A 102 -12.93 -14.47 -2.95
C LYS A 102 -12.14 -13.62 -1.95
N TYR A 103 -11.28 -14.23 -1.13
CA TYR A 103 -10.50 -13.50 -0.14
C TYR A 103 -9.21 -12.88 -0.70
N PHE A 104 -8.44 -13.64 -1.47
CA PHE A 104 -7.08 -13.29 -1.89
C PHE A 104 -6.93 -13.07 -3.40
N GLY A 105 -8.02 -13.00 -4.15
CA GLY A 105 -7.98 -12.59 -5.55
C GLY A 105 -7.59 -11.11 -5.70
N PRO A 106 -7.28 -10.64 -6.93
CA PRO A 106 -6.90 -9.25 -7.19
C PRO A 106 -7.90 -8.21 -6.67
N GLU A 107 -9.19 -8.53 -6.73
CA GLU A 107 -10.30 -7.72 -6.18
C GLU A 107 -10.97 -8.43 -4.99
N GLY A 108 -10.23 -9.29 -4.31
CA GLY A 108 -10.71 -10.04 -3.16
C GLY A 108 -10.97 -9.15 -1.95
N GLU A 109 -11.65 -9.71 -0.96
CA GLU A 109 -12.00 -8.99 0.28
C GLU A 109 -10.75 -8.46 1.02
N MET A 110 -9.62 -9.16 0.92
CA MET A 110 -8.37 -8.69 1.51
C MET A 110 -7.86 -7.39 0.85
N ALA A 111 -7.90 -7.31 -0.48
CA ALA A 111 -7.48 -6.13 -1.23
C ALA A 111 -8.38 -4.93 -0.91
N LYS A 112 -9.71 -5.13 -0.92
CA LYS A 112 -10.69 -4.09 -0.56
C LYS A 112 -10.49 -3.59 0.88
N LYS A 113 -10.21 -4.49 1.82
CA LYS A 113 -9.97 -4.12 3.22
C LYS A 113 -8.68 -3.34 3.37
N GLN A 114 -7.62 -3.70 2.64
CA GLN A 114 -6.38 -2.94 2.60
C GLN A 114 -6.62 -1.54 2.06
N GLU A 115 -7.32 -1.40 0.95
CA GLU A 115 -7.68 -0.10 0.37
C GLU A 115 -8.48 0.76 1.36
N ALA A 116 -9.55 0.21 1.94
CA ALA A 116 -10.40 0.92 2.89
C ALA A 116 -9.68 1.41 4.16
N LEU A 117 -8.66 0.69 4.61
CA LEU A 117 -7.89 1.04 5.81
C LEU A 117 -6.70 1.97 5.52
N ILE A 118 -6.02 1.76 4.39
CA ILE A 118 -4.76 2.45 4.09
C ILE A 118 -4.98 3.73 3.28
N ALA A 119 -5.92 3.74 2.32
CA ALA A 119 -6.16 4.91 1.47
C ALA A 119 -6.46 6.19 2.28
N PRO A 120 -7.32 6.18 3.32
CA PRO A 120 -7.59 7.40 4.10
C PRO A 120 -6.37 7.94 4.85
N ILE A 121 -5.38 7.08 5.15
CA ILE A 121 -4.12 7.49 5.78
C ILE A 121 -3.23 8.18 4.74
N GLN A 122 -3.13 7.59 3.55
CA GLN A 122 -2.37 8.15 2.43
C GLN A 122 -2.95 9.49 1.98
N ASP A 123 -4.28 9.63 1.92
CA ASP A 123 -4.96 10.88 1.57
C ASP A 123 -4.61 12.00 2.54
N LYS A 124 -4.57 11.71 3.85
CA LYS A 124 -4.16 12.69 4.87
C LYS A 124 -2.70 13.13 4.69
N ILE A 125 -1.81 12.18 4.39
CA ILE A 125 -0.39 12.48 4.12
C ILE A 125 -0.28 13.34 2.86
N TYR A 126 -1.00 12.98 1.80
CA TYR A 126 -1.03 13.75 0.56
C TYR A 126 -1.47 15.20 0.80
N GLU A 127 -2.57 15.40 1.53
CA GLU A 127 -3.06 16.75 1.85
C GLU A 127 -2.06 17.54 2.70
N ALA A 128 -1.39 16.90 3.66
CA ALA A 128 -0.34 17.55 4.44
C ALA A 128 0.85 17.98 3.56
N VAL A 129 1.32 17.08 2.67
CA VAL A 129 2.41 17.37 1.71
C VAL A 129 2.02 18.49 0.76
N LYS A 130 0.80 18.47 0.22
CA LYS A 130 0.26 19.50 -0.67
C LYS A 130 0.27 20.87 0.00
N GLN A 131 -0.23 20.96 1.23
CA GLN A 131 -0.27 22.21 1.98
C GLN A 131 1.14 22.76 2.29
N ILE A 132 2.09 21.89 2.67
CA ILE A 132 3.49 22.29 2.88
C ILE A 132 4.11 22.79 1.57
N SER A 133 3.81 22.10 0.46
CA SER A 133 4.32 22.44 -0.87
C SER A 133 3.83 23.79 -1.36
N GLU A 134 2.53 24.08 -1.19
CA GLU A 134 1.93 25.38 -1.52
C GLU A 134 2.52 26.50 -0.65
N GLN A 135 2.76 26.25 0.64
CA GLN A 135 3.33 27.24 1.56
C GLN A 135 4.80 27.55 1.28
N LYS A 136 5.60 26.53 0.95
CA LYS A 136 7.06 26.66 0.76
C LYS A 136 7.49 26.85 -0.70
N GLY A 137 6.55 26.72 -1.63
CA GLY A 137 6.78 26.85 -3.07
C GLY A 137 7.58 25.69 -3.64
N TYR A 138 7.33 24.46 -3.17
CA TYR A 138 7.94 23.27 -3.77
C TYR A 138 7.23 22.92 -5.09
N ALA A 139 8.01 22.75 -6.15
CA ALA A 139 7.53 22.36 -7.47
C ALA A 139 7.19 20.87 -7.54
N ALA A 140 7.91 20.04 -6.77
CA ALA A 140 7.59 18.63 -6.59
C ALA A 140 8.14 18.11 -5.26
N VAL A 141 7.49 17.06 -4.76
CA VAL A 141 7.94 16.28 -3.60
C VAL A 141 8.12 14.84 -4.05
N VAL A 142 9.30 14.27 -3.79
CA VAL A 142 9.61 12.89 -4.18
C VAL A 142 9.74 12.02 -2.94
N ASP A 143 9.12 10.85 -2.96
CA ASP A 143 9.32 9.85 -1.92
C ASP A 143 10.63 9.10 -2.14
N ARG A 144 11.54 9.19 -1.18
CA ARG A 144 12.85 8.52 -1.22
C ARG A 144 12.73 7.00 -1.12
N GLY A 145 11.66 6.48 -0.52
CA GLY A 145 11.43 5.04 -0.37
C GLY A 145 11.08 4.36 -1.70
N SER A 146 10.34 5.04 -2.57
CA SER A 146 9.98 4.55 -3.91
C SER A 146 10.99 4.93 -5.00
N ALA A 147 11.80 5.96 -4.79
CA ALA A 147 12.77 6.42 -5.77
C ALA A 147 14.10 5.61 -5.71
N GLN A 148 14.16 4.49 -6.44
CA GLN A 148 15.37 3.65 -6.55
C GLN A 148 16.61 4.40 -7.08
N SER A 149 16.43 5.58 -7.68
CA SER A 149 17.49 6.38 -8.31
C SER A 149 18.10 7.47 -7.41
N ILE A 150 17.57 7.72 -6.21
CA ILE A 150 18.12 8.74 -5.31
C ILE A 150 19.22 8.10 -4.44
N ILE A 151 20.48 8.32 -4.82
CA ILE A 151 21.66 7.85 -4.06
C ILE A 151 21.87 8.71 -2.81
N PHE A 152 21.72 10.04 -2.96
CA PHE A 152 21.90 11.00 -1.88
C PHE A 152 21.01 12.21 -2.13
N ALA A 153 20.46 12.74 -1.03
CA ALA A 153 19.83 14.04 -1.01
C ALA A 153 20.17 14.76 0.28
N SER A 154 20.22 16.09 0.21
CA SER A 154 20.50 16.89 1.40
C SER A 154 19.38 16.70 2.43
N PRO A 155 19.69 16.46 3.72
CA PRO A 155 18.66 16.44 4.76
C PRO A 155 17.83 17.73 4.84
N SER A 156 18.35 18.84 4.30
CA SER A 156 17.66 20.14 4.29
C SER A 156 16.42 20.20 3.39
N ILE A 157 16.27 19.25 2.45
CA ILE A 157 15.09 19.16 1.58
C ILE A 157 14.12 18.05 2.01
N ASP A 158 14.45 17.29 3.07
CA ASP A 158 13.54 16.29 3.64
C ASP A 158 12.51 16.98 4.56
N ILE A 159 11.24 16.86 4.21
CA ILE A 159 10.11 17.46 4.94
C ILE A 159 9.30 16.43 5.74
N SER A 160 9.80 15.19 5.91
CA SER A 160 9.05 14.10 6.56
C SER A 160 8.59 14.44 7.98
N ASN A 161 9.46 15.06 8.78
CA ASN A 161 9.11 15.50 10.14
C ASN A 161 8.08 16.63 10.13
N GLU A 162 8.12 17.50 9.13
CA GLU A 162 7.15 18.58 8.98
C GLU A 162 5.77 18.03 8.60
N VAL A 163 5.72 17.01 7.73
CA VAL A 163 4.50 16.27 7.41
C VAL A 163 3.93 15.63 8.67
N LEU A 164 4.75 14.93 9.46
CA LEU A 164 4.31 14.34 10.73
C LEU A 164 3.80 15.40 11.72
N SER A 165 4.49 16.53 11.82
CA SER A 165 4.05 17.63 12.69
C SER A 165 2.72 18.22 12.26
N ARG A 166 2.51 18.43 10.95
CA ARG A 166 1.25 18.91 10.40
C ARG A 166 0.10 17.92 10.60
N LEU A 167 0.40 16.62 10.65
CA LEU A 167 -0.56 15.56 10.99
C LEU A 167 -0.80 15.41 12.50
N GLY A 168 -0.04 16.11 13.36
CA GLY A 168 -0.18 16.08 14.82
C GLY A 168 0.63 14.98 15.51
N TYR A 169 1.66 14.43 14.86
CA TYR A 169 2.49 13.34 15.36
C TYR A 169 3.91 13.75 15.76
N SER A 170 4.18 15.05 15.87
CA SER A 170 5.47 15.56 16.36
C SER A 170 5.53 15.51 17.90
N ASN A 171 6.63 14.95 18.42
CA ASN A 171 7.09 15.19 19.80
C ASN A 171 7.61 16.62 19.95
#